data_AF-A0A7C3CCW1-F1
#
_entry.id   AF-A0A7C3CCW1-F1
#
_cell.length_a   1.000
_cell.length_b   1.000
_cell.length_c   1.000
_cell.angle_alpha   90.00
_cell.angle_beta   90.00
_cell.angle_gamma   90.00
#
_symmetry.space_group_name_H-M   'P 1'
#
loop_
_entity.id
_entity.type
_entity.pdbx_description
1 polymer ?
#
loop_
_entity_poly.entity_id
_entity_poly.type
_entity_poly.pdbx_seq_one_letter_code
_entity_poly.pdbx_strand_id
1 'polypeptide(L)'
;ATAGHRVASDLSEEEKEKKKFYRFAAQVSRDDTMAESIYKHMQANPGRKVMHIDGSFHSAGLLGTVERLKMRNPKLTAANIHPIMVDDPAHPSFDAKDVGEGQYLLLIYPTPKRFVKMANINAFIKRTKGKIDENRCAY
;
A
#
# COMPACT_ATOMS: atom_id res chain seq x y z
N ALA A 1 3.53 -10.75 -37.03
CA ALA A 1 2.62 -9.63 -36.76
C ALA A 1 3.05 -8.95 -35.47
N THR A 2 3.60 -7.74 -35.57
CA THR A 2 4.08 -6.92 -34.45
C THR A 2 2.87 -6.37 -33.69
N ALA A 3 2.73 -6.75 -32.42
CA ALA A 3 1.68 -6.21 -31.56
C ALA A 3 1.90 -4.71 -31.36
N GLY A 4 1.11 -3.89 -32.07
CA GLY A 4 1.12 -2.44 -31.90
C GLY A 4 0.72 -2.07 -30.48
N HIS A 5 1.54 -1.25 -29.83
CA HIS A 5 1.20 -0.59 -28.57
C HIS A 5 -0.03 0.30 -28.80
N ARG A 6 -1.22 -0.21 -28.48
CA ARG A 6 -2.45 0.62 -28.50
C ARG A 6 -2.43 1.55 -27.29
N VAL A 7 -2.48 2.85 -27.56
CA VAL A 7 -2.66 3.88 -26.55
C VAL A 7 -4.07 3.73 -25.97
N ALA A 8 -4.24 3.96 -24.67
CA ALA A 8 -5.50 3.74 -23.94
C ALA A 8 -6.71 4.55 -24.45
N SER A 9 -6.50 5.48 -25.39
CA SER A 9 -7.52 6.31 -26.03
C SER A 9 -8.47 5.56 -26.96
N ASP A 10 -8.09 4.36 -27.43
CA ASP A 10 -8.80 3.68 -28.53
C ASP A 10 -9.63 2.47 -28.08
N LEU A 11 -9.84 2.31 -26.76
CA LEU A 11 -10.61 1.19 -26.21
C LEU A 11 -12.11 1.49 -26.28
N SER A 12 -12.91 0.49 -26.66
CA SER A 12 -14.37 0.56 -26.50
C SER A 12 -14.75 0.63 -25.02
N GLU A 13 -15.97 1.08 -24.72
CA GLU A 13 -16.47 1.09 -23.34
C GLU A 13 -16.50 -0.32 -22.73
N GLU A 14 -16.86 -1.33 -23.52
CA GLU A 14 -16.82 -2.73 -23.08
C GLU A 14 -15.40 -3.18 -22.72
N GLU A 15 -14.40 -2.83 -23.52
CA GLU A 15 -13.00 -3.15 -23.24
C GLU A 15 -12.49 -2.42 -21.99
N LYS A 16 -12.92 -1.16 -21.77
CA LYS A 16 -12.59 -0.40 -20.55
C LYS A 16 -13.19 -1.07 -19.31
N GLU A 17 -14.46 -1.45 -19.35
CA GLU A 17 -15.12 -2.15 -18.24
C GLU A 17 -14.47 -3.50 -17.94
N LYS A 18 -14.19 -4.30 -18.97
CA LYS A 18 -13.48 -5.56 -18.82
C LYS A 18 -12.10 -5.38 -18.17
N LYS A 19 -11.36 -4.33 -18.56
CA LYS A 19 -10.06 -4.00 -17.98
C LYS A 19 -10.17 -3.54 -16.52
N LYS A 20 -11.19 -2.76 -16.16
CA LYS A 20 -11.48 -2.38 -14.76
C LYS A 20 -11.78 -3.62 -13.92
N PHE A 21 -12.64 -4.51 -14.42
CA PHE A 21 -12.97 -5.76 -13.75
C PHE A 21 -11.73 -6.61 -13.48
N TYR A 22 -10.85 -6.83 -14.47
CA TYR A 22 -9.64 -7.62 -14.26
C TYR A 22 -8.67 -6.98 -13.27
N ARG A 23 -8.55 -5.65 -13.27
CA ARG A 23 -7.75 -4.94 -12.25
C ARG A 23 -8.33 -5.15 -10.87
N PHE A 24 -9.64 -5.02 -10.72
CA PHE A 24 -10.33 -5.27 -9.45
C PHE A 24 -10.12 -6.73 -8.99
N ALA A 25 -10.36 -7.71 -9.85
CA ALA A 25 -10.16 -9.13 -9.54
C ALA A 25 -8.71 -9.47 -9.15
N ALA A 26 -7.73 -8.80 -9.80
CA ALA A 26 -6.33 -8.93 -9.43
C ALA A 26 -6.04 -8.35 -8.04
N GLN A 27 -6.65 -7.21 -7.68
CA GLN A 27 -6.50 -6.64 -6.32
C GLN A 27 -7.12 -7.56 -5.27
N VAL A 28 -8.34 -8.08 -5.52
CA VAL A 28 -9.00 -9.03 -4.61
C VAL A 28 -8.13 -10.27 -4.39
N SER A 29 -7.58 -10.85 -5.47
CA SER A 29 -6.67 -12.00 -5.36
C SER A 29 -5.42 -11.68 -4.51
N ARG A 30 -4.88 -10.46 -4.60
CA ARG A 30 -3.75 -10.02 -3.78
C ARG A 30 -4.15 -9.88 -2.31
N ASP A 31 -5.29 -9.26 -2.03
CA ASP A 31 -5.82 -9.12 -0.66
C ASP A 31 -6.02 -10.48 0.02
N ASP A 32 -6.60 -11.43 -0.71
CA ASP A 32 -6.79 -12.79 -0.20
C ASP A 32 -5.45 -13.48 0.09
N THR A 33 -4.46 -13.32 -0.78
CA THR A 33 -3.13 -13.92 -0.62
C THR A 33 -2.40 -13.31 0.58
N MET A 34 -2.44 -11.98 0.74
CA MET A 34 -1.84 -11.28 1.89
C MET A 34 -2.50 -11.74 3.20
N ALA A 35 -3.84 -11.76 3.25
CA ALA A 35 -4.58 -12.22 4.42
C ALA A 35 -4.30 -13.69 4.76
N GLU A 36 -4.23 -14.57 3.76
CA GLU A 36 -3.90 -15.98 3.96
C GLU A 36 -2.48 -16.15 4.54
N SER A 37 -1.51 -15.41 4.01
CA SER A 37 -0.12 -15.44 4.48
C SER A 37 0.01 -14.97 5.94
N ILE A 38 -0.63 -13.84 6.28
CA ILE A 38 -0.67 -13.33 7.65
C ILE A 38 -1.30 -14.36 8.59
N TYR A 39 -2.46 -14.91 8.21
CA TYR A 39 -3.16 -15.91 9.03
C TYR A 39 -2.30 -17.15 9.27
N LYS A 40 -1.67 -17.71 8.23
CA LYS A 40 -0.75 -18.85 8.34
C LYS A 40 0.44 -18.52 9.27
N HIS A 41 1.01 -17.32 9.14
CA HIS A 41 2.10 -16.89 10.01
C HIS A 41 1.68 -16.81 11.49
N MET A 42 0.50 -16.26 11.78
CA MET A 42 -0.05 -16.18 13.13
C MET A 42 -0.28 -17.56 13.74
N GLN A 43 -0.80 -18.51 12.96
CA GLN A 43 -1.00 -19.89 13.41
C GLN A 43 0.33 -20.59 13.73
N ALA A 44 1.35 -20.37 12.90
CA ALA A 44 2.68 -20.95 13.10
C ALA A 44 3.46 -20.28 14.25
N ASN A 45 3.10 -19.06 14.65
CA ASN A 45 3.83 -18.25 15.62
C ASN A 45 2.89 -17.68 16.71
N PRO A 46 2.31 -18.53 17.57
CA PRO A 46 1.38 -18.09 18.59
C PRO A 46 2.02 -17.08 19.56
N GLY A 47 1.25 -16.10 20.00
CA GLY A 47 1.68 -15.04 20.93
C GLY A 47 2.47 -13.89 20.28
N ARG A 48 2.83 -13.98 19.00
CA ARG A 48 3.47 -12.88 18.27
C ARG A 48 2.46 -11.89 17.70
N LYS A 49 2.89 -10.63 17.58
CA LYS A 49 2.17 -9.57 16.87
C LYS A 49 2.69 -9.48 15.44
N VAL A 50 1.80 -9.16 14.51
CA VAL A 50 2.14 -8.93 13.10
C VAL A 50 1.95 -7.46 12.79
N MET A 51 2.97 -6.83 12.22
CA MET A 51 2.87 -5.53 11.57
C MET A 51 2.97 -5.74 10.07
N HIS A 52 1.90 -5.42 9.35
CA HIS A 52 1.86 -5.47 7.90
C HIS A 52 1.91 -4.03 7.35
N ILE A 53 2.84 -3.79 6.43
CA ILE A 53 2.96 -2.50 5.73
C ILE A 53 2.59 -2.78 4.28
N ASP A 54 1.46 -2.23 3.85
CA ASP A 54 0.92 -2.39 2.50
C ASP A 54 0.60 -1.02 1.87
N GLY A 55 0.14 -1.05 0.62
CA GLY A 55 -0.43 0.14 -0.01
C GLY A 55 -1.84 0.39 0.51
N SER A 56 -2.24 1.65 0.69
CA SER A 56 -3.53 2.03 1.29
C SER A 56 -4.74 1.35 0.63
N PHE A 57 -4.70 1.11 -0.68
CA PHE A 57 -5.76 0.37 -1.40
C PHE A 57 -6.08 -1.02 -0.83
N HIS A 58 -5.18 -1.61 -0.03
CA HIS A 58 -5.30 -2.95 0.53
C HIS A 58 -5.76 -2.97 1.99
N SER A 59 -5.86 -1.81 2.67
CA SER A 59 -6.15 -1.76 4.11
C SER A 59 -7.05 -0.59 4.52
N ALA A 60 -7.24 0.39 3.64
CA ALA A 60 -8.06 1.55 3.94
C ALA A 60 -9.53 1.19 4.16
N GLY A 61 -10.20 1.90 5.07
CA GLY A 61 -11.58 1.62 5.45
C GLY A 61 -11.79 0.28 6.17
N LEU A 62 -10.71 -0.39 6.62
CA LEU A 62 -10.73 -1.78 7.09
C LEU A 62 -11.19 -2.78 6.02
N LEU A 63 -11.07 -2.42 4.73
CA LEU A 63 -11.39 -3.26 3.58
C LEU A 63 -10.14 -4.00 3.07
N GLY A 64 -10.30 -4.80 2.01
CA GLY A 64 -9.19 -5.51 1.36
C GLY A 64 -8.58 -6.57 2.28
N THR A 65 -7.27 -6.50 2.50
CA THR A 65 -6.52 -7.46 3.32
C THR A 65 -7.07 -7.55 4.74
N VAL A 66 -7.47 -6.44 5.35
CA VAL A 66 -8.00 -6.42 6.73
C VAL A 66 -9.34 -7.15 6.80
N GLU A 67 -10.23 -6.89 5.85
CA GLU A 67 -11.53 -7.57 5.72
C GLU A 67 -11.34 -9.07 5.50
N ARG A 68 -10.51 -9.47 4.53
CA ARG A 68 -10.23 -10.89 4.22
C ARG A 68 -9.61 -11.62 5.42
N LEU A 69 -8.74 -10.95 6.17
CA LEU A 69 -8.14 -11.53 7.37
C LEU A 69 -9.17 -11.70 8.50
N LYS A 70 -10.08 -10.75 8.69
CA LYS A 70 -11.18 -10.85 9.65
C LYS A 70 -12.16 -11.97 9.31
N MET A 71 -12.44 -12.20 8.01
CA MET A 71 -13.25 -13.35 7.59
C MET A 71 -12.59 -14.68 7.96
N ARG A 72 -11.26 -14.78 7.89
CA ARG A 72 -10.48 -15.98 8.26
C ARG A 72 -10.33 -16.15 9.76
N ASN A 73 -10.22 -15.05 10.51
CA ASN A 73 -10.13 -15.02 11.96
C ASN A 73 -11.06 -13.95 12.56
N PRO A 74 -12.34 -14.27 12.79
CA PRO A 74 -13.31 -13.32 13.31
C PRO A 74 -12.96 -12.77 14.70
N LYS A 75 -12.15 -13.51 15.48
CA LYS A 75 -11.70 -13.12 16.83
C LYS A 75 -10.44 -12.25 16.82
N LEU A 76 -9.82 -12.03 15.66
CA LEU A 76 -8.60 -11.22 15.56
C LEU A 76 -8.85 -9.81 16.06
N THR A 77 -8.00 -9.31 16.96
CA THR A 77 -7.91 -7.88 17.23
C THR A 77 -6.87 -7.26 16.30
N ALA A 78 -7.26 -6.24 15.55
CA ALA A 78 -6.40 -5.54 14.59
C ALA A 78 -6.61 -4.03 14.73
N ALA A 79 -5.58 -3.26 14.40
CA ALA A 79 -5.63 -1.81 14.28
C ALA A 79 -5.11 -1.40 12.90
N ASN A 80 -5.86 -0.57 12.19
CA ASN A 80 -5.39 0.04 10.94
C ASN A 80 -4.90 1.47 11.17
N ILE A 81 -3.68 1.76 10.71
CA ILE A 81 -3.04 3.07 10.77
C ILE A 81 -2.89 3.57 9.35
N HIS A 82 -3.64 4.61 8.98
CA HIS A 82 -3.63 5.19 7.64
C HIS A 82 -2.74 6.44 7.60
N PRO A 83 -1.60 6.42 6.88
CA PRO A 83 -0.72 7.58 6.78
C PRO A 83 -1.26 8.65 5.83
N ILE A 84 -1.21 9.91 6.24
CA ILE A 84 -1.63 11.07 5.45
C ILE A 84 -0.51 12.10 5.43
N MET A 85 -0.16 12.55 4.23
CA MET A 85 0.81 13.62 4.05
C MET A 85 0.16 14.96 4.38
N VAL A 86 0.77 15.73 5.28
CA VAL A 86 0.33 17.09 5.61
C VAL A 86 1.11 18.13 4.82
N ASP A 87 0.45 19.24 4.49
CA ASP A 87 1.08 20.34 3.76
C ASP A 87 1.89 21.27 4.68
N ASP A 88 1.38 21.56 5.89
CA ASP A 88 2.07 22.33 6.93
C ASP A 88 2.37 21.43 8.15
N PRO A 89 3.61 20.92 8.28
CA PRO A 89 4.00 20.12 9.44
C PRO A 89 4.07 20.89 10.76
N ALA A 90 4.14 22.23 10.75
CA ALA A 90 4.12 23.03 11.97
C ALA A 90 2.70 23.13 12.56
N HIS A 91 1.68 23.04 11.70
CA HIS A 91 0.27 23.04 12.07
C HIS A 91 -0.46 21.91 11.32
N PRO A 92 -0.21 20.64 11.68
CA PRO A 92 -0.72 19.51 10.92
C PRO A 92 -2.25 19.44 10.99
N SER A 93 -2.88 19.28 9.84
CA SER A 93 -4.32 19.12 9.69
C SER A 93 -4.64 17.98 8.72
N PHE A 94 -5.88 17.50 8.74
CA PHE A 94 -6.41 16.51 7.81
C PHE A 94 -7.82 16.91 7.38
N ASP A 95 -8.27 16.38 6.25
CA ASP A 95 -9.60 16.66 5.72
C ASP A 95 -10.64 15.73 6.38
N ALA A 96 -11.87 16.19 6.51
CA ALA A 96 -12.96 15.35 7.02
C ALA A 96 -13.18 14.07 6.19
N LYS A 97 -12.82 14.08 4.90
CA LYS A 97 -12.90 12.91 4.01
C LYS A 97 -11.91 11.79 4.40
N ASP A 98 -10.84 12.14 5.11
CA ASP A 98 -9.81 11.18 5.51
C ASP A 98 -10.27 10.36 6.72
N VAL A 99 -11.32 10.82 7.42
CA VAL A 99 -11.92 10.11 8.54
C VAL A 99 -12.55 8.81 8.04
N GLY A 100 -12.16 7.70 8.66
CA GLY A 100 -12.65 6.36 8.31
C GLY A 100 -11.70 5.58 7.40
N GLU A 101 -10.73 6.23 6.75
CA GLU A 101 -9.68 5.54 5.96
C GLU A 101 -8.81 4.63 6.86
N GLY A 102 -8.68 4.97 8.14
CA GLY A 102 -8.09 4.13 9.16
C GLY A 102 -8.74 4.35 10.53
N GLN A 103 -8.46 3.44 11.47
CA GLN A 103 -8.85 3.65 12.87
C GLN A 103 -7.98 4.73 13.52
N TYR A 104 -6.76 4.90 13.02
CA TYR A 104 -5.84 5.96 13.36
C TYR A 104 -5.35 6.62 12.07
N LEU A 105 -5.24 7.95 12.09
CA LEU A 105 -4.57 8.70 11.04
C LEU A 105 -3.16 9.05 11.51
N LEU A 106 -2.16 8.72 10.70
CA LEU A 106 -0.77 9.08 10.95
C LEU A 106 -0.40 10.27 10.06
N LEU A 107 -0.37 11.46 10.63
CA LEU A 107 0.00 12.68 9.93
C LEU A 107 1.52 12.72 9.73
N ILE A 108 1.96 12.67 8.48
CA ILE A 108 3.38 12.58 8.09
C ILE A 108 3.80 13.79 7.26
N TYR A 109 5.07 14.17 7.41
CA TYR A 109 5.67 15.28 6.70
C TYR A 109 5.58 15.09 5.17
N PRO A 110 5.45 16.18 4.39
CA PRO A 110 5.41 16.10 2.95
C PRO A 110 6.72 15.55 2.41
N THR A 111 6.66 14.93 1.23
CA THR A 111 7.84 14.36 0.59
C THR A 111 8.86 15.48 0.40
N PRO A 112 10.08 15.37 0.97
CA PRO A 112 11.07 16.42 0.82
C PRO A 112 11.28 16.75 -0.65
N LYS A 113 11.35 18.05 -1.03
CA LYS A 113 11.47 18.49 -2.44
C LYS A 113 12.59 17.77 -3.23
N ARG A 114 13.65 17.34 -2.53
CA ARG A 114 14.76 16.53 -3.07
C ARG A 114 14.37 15.11 -3.53
N PHE A 115 13.18 14.61 -3.20
CA PHE A 115 12.71 13.27 -3.60
C PHE A 115 11.46 13.33 -4.49
N VAL A 116 11.01 14.51 -4.89
CA VAL A 116 9.83 14.66 -5.76
C VAL A 116 10.17 14.40 -7.23
N LYS A 117 11.39 14.75 -7.68
CA LYS A 117 11.83 14.52 -9.07
C LYS A 117 12.66 13.26 -9.17
N MET A 118 12.36 12.41 -10.16
CA MET A 118 13.14 11.17 -10.43
C MET A 118 14.63 11.44 -10.62
N ALA A 119 15.01 12.56 -11.24
CA ALA A 119 16.41 12.97 -11.36
C ALA A 119 17.11 13.11 -9.99
N ASN A 120 16.40 13.66 -8.99
CA ASN A 120 16.95 13.86 -7.66
C ASN A 120 17.01 12.53 -6.87
N ILE A 121 16.02 11.64 -7.06
CA ILE A 121 16.03 10.29 -6.50
C ILE A 121 17.22 9.50 -7.05
N ASN A 122 17.42 9.50 -8.37
CA ASN A 122 18.52 8.80 -9.03
C ASN A 122 19.88 9.33 -8.58
N ALA A 123 20.02 10.66 -8.45
CA ALA A 123 21.22 11.28 -7.92
C ALA A 123 21.49 10.88 -6.45
N PHE A 124 20.43 10.80 -5.62
CA PHE A 124 20.54 10.31 -4.26
C PHE A 124 21.01 8.85 -4.23
N ILE A 125 20.32 7.95 -4.93
CA ILE A 125 20.69 6.52 -5.01
C ILE A 125 22.13 6.36 -5.48
N LYS A 126 22.53 7.04 -6.56
CA LYS A 126 23.92 6.96 -7.07
C LYS A 126 24.95 7.35 -6.00
N ARG A 127 24.64 8.35 -5.16
CA ARG A 127 25.53 8.82 -4.09
C ARG A 127 25.52 7.92 -2.85
N THR A 128 24.40 7.27 -2.53
CA THR A 128 24.25 6.46 -1.31
C THR A 128 24.39 4.96 -1.53
N LYS A 129 24.38 4.47 -2.77
CA LYS A 129 24.43 3.05 -3.13
C LYS A 129 25.52 2.28 -2.40
N GLY A 130 26.76 2.76 -2.40
CA GLY A 130 27.87 2.07 -1.72
C GLY A 130 27.63 1.85 -0.22
N LYS A 131 27.07 2.86 0.47
CA LYS A 131 26.75 2.77 1.92
C LYS A 131 25.51 1.93 2.21
N ILE A 132 24.54 1.91 1.30
CA ILE A 132 23.34 1.07 1.42
C ILE A 132 23.71 -0.40 1.24
N ASP A 133 24.55 -0.70 0.25
CA ASP A 133 25.00 -2.06 -0.05
C ASP A 133 25.90 -2.63 1.08
N GLU A 134 26.64 -1.78 1.79
CA GLU A 134 27.43 -2.13 2.99
C GLU A 134 26.55 -2.41 4.22
N ASN A 135 25.45 -1.66 4.40
CA ASN A 135 24.48 -1.90 5.47
C ASN A 135 23.53 -3.05 5.11
N ARG A 136 24.07 -4.26 5.13
CA ARG A 136 23.25 -5.47 5.19
C ARG A 136 22.53 -5.47 6.53
N CYS A 137 21.25 -5.12 6.57
CA CYS A 137 20.44 -5.37 7.75
C CYS A 137 20.55 -6.86 8.07
N ALA A 138 21.24 -7.19 9.16
CA ALA A 138 21.22 -8.52 9.74
C ALA A 138 19.85 -8.69 10.41
N TYR A 139 18.94 -9.32 9.69
CA TYR A 139 17.67 -9.81 10.25
C TYR A 139 17.84 -11.25 10.69
#